data_AF-A0A821HEG3-F1
#
_entry.id   AF-A0A821HEG3-F1
#
_cell.length_a   1.000
_cell.length_b   1.000
_cell.length_c   1.000
_cell.angle_alpha   90.00
_cell.angle_beta   90.00
_cell.angle_gamma   90.00
#
_symmetry.space_group_name_H-M   'P 1'
#
loop_
_entity.id
_entity.type
_entity.pdbx_description
1 polymer ?
#
loop_
_entity_poly.entity_id
_entity_poly.type
_entity_poly.pdbx_seq_one_letter_code
_entity_poly.pdbx_strand_id
1 'polypeptide(L)'
;MNVLKNHWLDESKRYPNKPSRFPATIYTVGWTPLIIGLLFISLKLTIISQPLLIIYLMDFFEPCSIISIQLLYYLIEIFAMQMHVDYHGLIYRKVLCLSSSCLNAFSSGEITNVFSNDASQIELILGSLNYLWSSPIDIIAMIVFCWYSVIRIDVK
;
A
#
# COMPACT_ATOMS: atom_id res chain seq x y z
N MET A 1 -13.53 24.00 36.19
CA MET A 1 -14.71 23.29 36.74
C MET A 1 -15.70 24.22 37.44
N ASN A 2 -15.22 25.18 38.27
CA ASN A 2 -16.10 26.13 38.96
C ASN A 2 -16.91 27.04 38.01
N VAL A 3 -16.35 27.46 36.88
CA VAL A 3 -17.04 28.31 35.89
C VAL A 3 -18.22 27.59 35.22
N LEU A 4 -18.03 26.34 34.78
CA LEU A 4 -19.10 25.52 34.21
C LEU A 4 -20.22 25.26 35.22
N LYS A 5 -19.87 25.00 36.48
CA LYS A 5 -20.85 24.79 37.56
C LYS A 5 -21.69 26.05 37.79
N ASN A 6 -21.08 27.23 37.76
CA ASN A 6 -21.78 28.50 37.93
C ASN A 6 -22.73 28.77 36.76
N HIS A 7 -22.27 28.61 35.51
CA HIS A 7 -23.14 28.77 34.33
C HIS A 7 -24.28 27.74 34.28
N TRP A 8 -24.04 26.50 34.71
CA TRP A 8 -25.09 25.48 34.80
C TRP A 8 -26.14 25.80 35.87
N LEU A 9 -25.73 26.35 37.01
CA LEU A 9 -26.65 26.81 38.05
C LEU A 9 -27.49 27.99 37.58
N ASP A 10 -26.92 28.90 36.79
CA ASP A 10 -27.64 30.03 36.21
C ASP A 10 -28.63 29.58 35.11
N GLU A 11 -28.24 28.63 34.26
CA GLU A 11 -29.11 28.02 33.24
C GLU A 11 -30.30 27.27 33.89
N SER A 12 -30.04 26.51 34.96
CA SER A 12 -31.05 25.76 35.71
C SER A 12 -32.06 26.67 36.42
N LYS A 13 -31.66 27.90 36.77
CA LYS A 13 -32.56 28.93 37.31
C LYS A 13 -33.39 29.60 36.22
N ARG A 14 -32.83 29.80 35.03
CA ARG A 14 -33.51 30.43 33.88
C ARG A 14 -34.56 29.53 33.22
N TYR A 15 -34.31 28.22 33.16
CA TYR A 15 -35.21 27.25 32.51
C TYR A 15 -35.50 26.04 33.42
N PRO A 16 -36.36 26.21 34.45
CA PRO A 16 -36.59 25.19 35.48
C PRO A 16 -37.25 23.90 34.96
N ASN A 17 -38.03 23.98 33.88
CA ASN A 17 -38.80 22.84 33.37
C ASN A 17 -38.03 21.99 32.32
N LYS A 18 -36.92 22.49 31.75
CA LYS A 18 -36.09 21.73 30.78
C LYS A 18 -34.70 22.35 30.57
N PRO A 19 -33.77 22.26 31.55
CA PRO A 19 -32.43 22.81 31.40
C PRO A 19 -31.59 21.97 30.42
N SER A 20 -31.02 22.59 29.38
CA SER A 20 -30.14 21.92 28.40
C SER A 20 -28.68 22.11 28.79
N ARG A 21 -27.89 21.02 28.78
CA ARG A 21 -26.47 21.02 29.17
C ARG A 21 -25.53 21.55 28.10
N PHE A 22 -25.98 21.54 26.84
CA PHE A 22 -25.16 21.90 25.68
C PHE A 22 -24.82 23.40 25.57
N PRO A 23 -25.75 24.34 25.80
CA PRO A 23 -25.43 25.77 25.75
C PRO A 23 -24.40 26.15 26.82
N ALA A 24 -24.57 25.70 28.06
CA ALA A 24 -23.65 25.99 29.16
C ALA A 24 -22.22 25.48 28.91
N THR A 25 -22.06 24.32 28.26
CA THR A 25 -20.74 23.82 27.86
C THR A 25 -20.16 24.62 26.69
N ILE A 26 -20.97 25.03 25.72
CA ILE A 26 -20.53 25.88 24.60
C ILE A 26 -20.06 27.26 25.09
N TYR A 27 -20.77 27.88 26.03
CA TYR A 27 -20.39 29.19 26.59
C TYR A 27 -19.12 29.14 27.45
N THR A 28 -18.83 28.00 28.07
CA THR A 28 -17.63 27.84 28.93
C THR A 28 -16.39 27.42 28.17
N VAL A 29 -16.57 26.67 27.07
CA VAL A 29 -15.49 26.20 26.21
C VAL A 29 -15.20 27.18 25.06
N GLY A 30 -16.19 27.96 24.63
CA GLY A 30 -16.06 29.03 23.64
C GLY A 30 -15.72 28.52 22.24
N TRP A 31 -14.93 29.29 21.50
CA TRP A 31 -14.53 29.01 20.10
C TRP A 31 -13.34 28.05 19.96
N THR A 32 -12.70 27.68 21.06
CA THR A 32 -11.53 26.81 21.09
C THR A 32 -11.68 25.49 20.30
N PRO A 33 -12.78 24.71 20.43
CA PRO A 33 -12.95 23.49 19.64
C PRO A 33 -13.14 23.75 18.15
N LEU A 34 -13.68 24.91 17.77
CA LEU A 34 -13.83 25.30 16.37
C LEU A 34 -12.45 25.61 15.76
N ILE A 35 -11.61 26.35 16.47
CA ILE A 35 -10.23 26.65 16.05
C ILE A 35 -9.41 25.36 15.93
N ILE A 36 -9.51 24.47 16.91
CA ILE A 36 -8.85 23.15 16.88
C ILE A 36 -9.35 22.33 15.68
N GLY A 37 -10.67 22.33 15.43
CA GLY A 37 -11.25 21.64 14.27
C GLY A 37 -10.76 22.22 12.93
N LEU A 38 -10.65 23.54 12.83
CA LEU A 38 -10.20 24.24 11.63
C LEU A 38 -8.71 23.96 11.35
N LEU A 39 -7.87 23.94 12.40
CA LEU A 39 -6.48 23.48 12.31
C LEU A 39 -6.37 22.01 11.89
N PHE A 40 -7.24 21.14 12.40
CA PHE A 40 -7.25 19.73 11.98
C PHE A 40 -7.62 19.56 10.51
N ILE A 41 -8.59 20.34 10.03
CA ILE A 41 -9.01 20.33 8.63
C ILE A 41 -7.89 20.85 7.73
N SER A 42 -7.22 21.95 8.09
CA SER A 42 -6.13 22.50 7.28
C SER A 42 -4.96 21.51 7.15
N LEU A 43 -4.59 20.84 8.24
CA LEU A 43 -3.57 19.78 8.21
C LEU A 43 -3.96 18.63 7.28
N LYS A 44 -5.23 18.21 7.30
CA LYS A 44 -5.72 17.17 6.38
C LYS A 44 -5.74 17.63 4.92
N LEU A 45 -6.07 18.89 4.66
CA LEU A 45 -6.05 19.45 3.31
C LEU A 45 -4.64 19.45 2.72
N THR A 46 -3.60 19.70 3.54
CA THR A 46 -2.21 19.58 3.11
C THR A 46 -1.83 18.14 2.76
N ILE A 47 -2.30 17.16 3.52
CA ILE A 47 -2.06 15.73 3.22
C ILE A 47 -2.80 15.32 1.92
N ILE A 48 -3.99 15.87 1.68
CA ILE A 48 -4.78 15.60 0.47
C ILE A 48 -4.15 16.25 -0.78
N SER A 49 -3.51 17.41 -0.64
CA SER A 49 -2.87 18.10 -1.78
C SER A 49 -1.50 17.53 -2.16
N GLN A 50 -0.77 16.92 -1.22
CA GLN A 50 0.54 16.28 -1.46
C GLN A 50 0.55 15.27 -2.62
N PRO A 51 -0.33 14.24 -2.67
CA PRO A 51 -0.31 13.25 -3.75
C PRO A 51 -0.68 13.87 -5.11
N LEU A 52 -1.55 14.88 -5.14
CA LEU A 52 -1.95 15.55 -6.39
C LEU A 52 -0.78 16.32 -7.01
N LEU A 53 0.04 16.98 -6.19
CA LEU A 53 1.22 17.69 -6.67
C LEU A 53 2.31 16.74 -7.18
N ILE A 54 2.48 15.59 -6.52
CA ILE A 54 3.41 14.55 -6.98
C ILE A 54 2.96 13.97 -8.32
N ILE A 55 1.68 13.65 -8.49
CA ILE A 55 1.13 13.14 -9.76
C ILE A 55 1.36 14.14 -10.89
N TYR A 56 1.03 15.42 -10.66
CA TYR A 56 1.23 16.46 -11.67
C TYR A 56 2.71 16.62 -12.10
N LEU A 57 3.64 16.55 -11.13
CA LEU A 57 5.07 16.62 -11.44
C LEU A 57 5.56 15.36 -12.16
N MET A 58 5.07 14.17 -11.79
CA MET A 58 5.45 12.93 -12.48
C MET A 58 4.96 12.90 -13.93
N ASP A 59 3.73 13.34 -14.18
CA ASP A 59 3.17 13.45 -15.53
C ASP A 59 3.93 14.49 -16.39
N PHE A 60 4.46 15.55 -15.76
CA PHE A 60 5.25 16.57 -16.44
C PHE A 60 6.66 16.09 -16.81
N PHE A 61 7.33 15.36 -15.90
CA PHE A 61 8.74 15.00 -16.09
C PHE A 61 8.96 13.71 -16.88
N GLU A 62 8.14 12.65 -16.71
CA GLU A 62 8.41 11.35 -17.37
C GLU A 62 7.16 10.51 -17.73
N PRO A 63 6.29 10.97 -18.65
CA PRO A 63 5.08 10.22 -19.02
C PRO A 63 5.38 8.88 -19.70
N CYS A 64 6.42 8.78 -20.53
CA CYS A 64 6.74 7.54 -21.26
C CYS A 64 7.39 6.46 -20.40
N SER A 65 8.16 6.84 -19.38
CA SER A 65 8.89 5.90 -18.51
C SER A 65 7.91 5.07 -17.68
N ILE A 66 6.92 5.74 -17.07
CA ILE A 66 5.88 5.10 -16.25
C ILE A 66 5.05 4.11 -17.07
N ILE A 67 4.60 4.54 -18.26
CA ILE A 67 3.80 3.68 -19.16
C ILE A 67 4.62 2.46 -19.60
N SER A 68 5.91 2.65 -19.88
CA SER A 68 6.82 1.58 -20.30
C SER A 68 7.06 0.56 -19.19
N ILE A 69 7.24 1.03 -17.95
CA ILE A 69 7.39 0.17 -16.76
C ILE A 69 6.08 -0.60 -16.50
N GLN A 70 4.93 0.07 -16.58
CA GLN A 70 3.62 -0.58 -16.40
C GLN A 70 3.38 -1.66 -17.45
N LEU A 71 3.74 -1.39 -18.71
CA LEU A 71 3.64 -2.36 -19.80
C LEU A 71 4.56 -3.57 -19.56
N LEU A 72 5.78 -3.34 -19.08
CA LEU A 72 6.72 -4.42 -18.74
C LEU A 72 6.16 -5.32 -17.64
N TYR A 73 5.63 -4.74 -16.56
CA TYR A 73 4.98 -5.52 -15.49
C TYR A 73 3.81 -6.34 -16.00
N TYR A 74 2.97 -5.75 -16.84
CA TYR A 74 1.84 -6.45 -17.44
C TYR A 74 2.29 -7.64 -18.32
N LEU A 75 3.36 -7.48 -19.10
CA LEU A 75 3.93 -8.58 -19.90
C LEU A 75 4.52 -9.69 -19.02
N ILE A 76 5.17 -9.33 -17.91
CA ILE A 76 5.70 -10.28 -16.93
C ILE A 76 4.54 -11.06 -16.27
N GLU A 77 3.44 -10.39 -15.92
CA GLU A 77 2.25 -11.06 -15.37
C GLU A 77 1.63 -12.04 -16.37
N ILE A 78 1.49 -11.65 -17.65
CA ILE A 78 1.00 -12.56 -18.69
C ILE A 78 1.91 -13.78 -18.81
N PHE A 79 3.23 -13.55 -18.84
CA PHE A 79 4.20 -14.63 -18.92
C PHE A 79 4.15 -15.56 -17.69
N ALA A 80 4.04 -14.99 -16.49
CA ALA A 80 3.87 -15.75 -15.26
C ALA A 80 2.61 -16.62 -15.31
N MET A 81 1.47 -16.04 -15.71
CA MET A 81 0.20 -16.77 -15.85
C MET A 81 0.32 -17.94 -16.84
N GLN A 82 0.99 -17.74 -17.97
CA GLN A 82 1.24 -18.81 -18.95
C GLN A 82 2.08 -19.94 -18.34
N MET A 83 3.18 -19.59 -17.67
CA MET A 83 4.04 -20.55 -16.97
C MET A 83 3.29 -21.32 -15.87
N HIS A 84 2.38 -20.64 -15.15
CA HIS A 84 1.51 -21.28 -14.17
C HIS A 84 0.67 -22.37 -14.79
N VAL A 85 -0.06 -22.07 -15.87
CA VAL A 85 -0.92 -23.06 -16.54
C VAL A 85 -0.09 -24.24 -17.08
N ASP A 86 1.05 -23.96 -17.70
CA ASP A 86 1.90 -25.00 -18.30
C ASP A 86 2.51 -25.93 -17.24
N TYR A 87 3.01 -25.37 -16.13
CA TYR A 87 3.57 -26.15 -15.02
C TYR A 87 2.53 -27.05 -14.35
N HIS A 88 1.34 -26.51 -14.08
CA HIS A 88 0.24 -27.28 -13.48
C HIS A 88 -0.20 -28.41 -14.42
N GLY A 89 -0.27 -28.15 -15.73
CA GLY A 89 -0.57 -29.17 -16.74
C GLY A 89 0.48 -30.28 -16.81
N LEU A 90 1.77 -29.93 -16.72
CA LEU A 90 2.87 -30.90 -16.72
C LEU A 90 2.82 -31.80 -15.48
N ILE A 91 2.62 -31.22 -14.30
CA ILE A 91 2.52 -31.98 -13.05
C ILE A 91 1.29 -32.86 -13.05
N TYR A 92 0.13 -32.34 -13.46
CA TYR A 92 -1.08 -33.13 -13.53
C TYR A 92 -0.90 -34.37 -14.42
N ARG A 93 -0.29 -34.20 -15.61
CA ARG A 93 0.10 -35.33 -16.46
C ARG A 93 1.05 -36.30 -15.76
N LYS A 94 2.03 -35.81 -15.03
CA LYS A 94 2.99 -36.65 -14.30
C LYS A 94 2.31 -37.48 -13.22
N VAL A 95 1.39 -36.88 -12.46
CA VAL A 95 0.57 -37.54 -11.43
C VAL A 95 -0.29 -38.64 -12.06
N LEU A 96 -0.90 -38.39 -13.23
CA LEU A 96 -1.68 -39.41 -13.94
C LEU A 96 -0.86 -40.59 -14.48
N CYS A 97 0.44 -40.40 -14.70
CA CYS A 97 1.35 -41.46 -15.15
C CYS A 97 2.10 -42.19 -14.01
N LEU A 98 1.87 -41.82 -12.74
CA LEU A 98 2.49 -42.49 -11.60
C LEU A 98 1.85 -43.87 -11.35
N SER A 99 2.64 -44.82 -10.86
CA SER A 99 2.13 -46.16 -10.54
C SER A 99 1.12 -46.08 -9.40
N SER A 100 0.04 -46.86 -9.51
CA SER A 100 -1.02 -46.93 -8.51
C SER A 100 -0.51 -47.31 -7.11
N SER A 101 0.60 -48.07 -7.01
CA SER A 101 1.25 -48.39 -5.74
C SER A 101 1.87 -47.17 -5.04
N CYS A 102 2.53 -46.27 -5.78
CA CYS A 102 3.04 -45.02 -5.22
C CYS A 102 1.90 -44.05 -4.91
N LEU A 103 0.89 -43.98 -5.77
CA LEU A 103 -0.25 -43.08 -5.61
C LEU A 103 -1.09 -43.44 -4.38
N ASN A 104 -1.23 -44.74 -4.08
CA ASN A 104 -1.93 -45.23 -2.88
C ASN A 104 -1.14 -45.00 -1.58
N ALA A 105 0.16 -44.70 -1.65
CA ALA A 105 0.97 -44.40 -0.48
C ALA A 105 0.75 -42.97 0.05
N PHE A 106 0.18 -42.09 -0.77
CA PHE A 106 -0.15 -40.71 -0.41
C PHE A 106 -1.66 -40.49 -0.50
N SER A 107 -2.25 -39.78 0.46
CA SER A 107 -3.66 -39.42 0.34
C SER A 107 -3.87 -38.41 -0.79
N SER A 108 -4.99 -38.51 -1.53
CA SER A 108 -5.37 -37.50 -2.53
C SER A 108 -5.41 -36.08 -1.94
N GLY A 109 -5.74 -35.96 -0.65
CA GLY A 109 -5.70 -34.68 0.08
C GLY A 109 -4.27 -34.18 0.37
N GLU A 110 -3.32 -35.07 0.64
CA GLU A 110 -1.92 -34.68 0.88
C GLU A 110 -1.24 -34.20 -0.40
N ILE A 111 -1.46 -34.91 -1.51
CA ILE A 111 -0.92 -34.53 -2.82
C ILE A 111 -1.43 -33.14 -3.23
N THR A 112 -2.75 -32.91 -3.09
CA THR A 112 -3.36 -31.63 -3.47
C THR A 112 -2.96 -30.48 -2.54
N ASN A 113 -2.73 -30.74 -1.26
CA ASN A 113 -2.30 -29.73 -0.30
C ASN A 113 -0.83 -29.31 -0.49
N VAL A 114 0.07 -30.27 -0.72
CA VAL A 114 1.46 -29.96 -1.05
C VAL A 114 1.53 -29.24 -2.40
N PHE A 115 0.77 -29.72 -3.38
CA PHE A 115 0.71 -29.11 -4.70
C PHE A 115 0.19 -27.67 -4.69
N SER A 116 -0.90 -27.38 -3.96
CA SER A 116 -1.46 -26.03 -3.87
C SER A 116 -0.52 -25.07 -3.12
N ASN A 117 0.14 -25.55 -2.06
CA ASN A 117 1.14 -24.77 -1.34
C ASN A 117 2.36 -24.45 -2.23
N ASP A 118 2.90 -25.46 -2.92
CA ASP A 118 4.10 -25.29 -3.75
C ASP A 118 3.82 -24.43 -4.98
N ALA A 119 2.62 -24.53 -5.57
CA ALA A 119 2.18 -23.68 -6.67
C ALA A 119 2.25 -22.19 -6.30
N SER A 120 1.75 -21.84 -5.11
CA SER A 120 1.75 -20.46 -4.62
C SER A 120 3.16 -19.93 -4.32
N GLN A 121 4.05 -20.78 -3.80
CA GLN A 121 5.44 -20.38 -3.57
C GLN A 121 6.22 -20.20 -4.87
N ILE A 122 5.99 -21.07 -5.86
CA ILE A 122 6.66 -20.97 -7.16
C ILE A 122 6.26 -19.68 -7.88
N GLU A 123 4.99 -19.27 -7.80
CA GLU A 123 4.51 -17.98 -8.33
C GLU A 123 5.32 -16.80 -7.76
N LEU A 124 5.47 -16.81 -6.44
CA LEU A 124 6.14 -15.74 -5.71
C LEU A 124 7.64 -15.70 -6.01
N ILE A 125 8.28 -16.87 -6.17
CA ILE A 125 9.68 -16.98 -6.57
C ILE A 125 9.90 -16.50 -8.01
N LEU A 126 9.04 -16.92 -8.95
CA LEU A 126 9.13 -16.50 -10.36
C LEU A 126 8.93 -14.99 -10.51
N GLY A 127 8.00 -14.40 -9.75
CA GLY A 127 7.79 -12.95 -9.72
C GLY A 127 8.99 -12.19 -9.13
N SER A 128 9.63 -12.73 -8.10
CA SER A 128 10.77 -12.08 -7.41
C SER A 128 12.12 -12.27 -8.11
N LEU A 129 12.25 -13.28 -8.99
CA LEU A 129 13.49 -13.57 -9.73
C LEU A 129 13.98 -12.36 -10.54
N ASN A 130 13.06 -11.60 -11.14
CA ASN A 130 13.40 -10.43 -11.95
C ASN A 130 14.09 -9.33 -11.15
N TYR A 131 13.68 -9.13 -9.90
CA TYR A 131 14.32 -8.16 -9.01
C TYR A 131 15.73 -8.58 -8.60
N LEU A 132 15.97 -9.89 -8.50
CA LEU A 132 17.24 -10.42 -8.02
C LEU A 132 18.41 -10.08 -8.96
N TRP A 133 18.18 -10.06 -10.27
CA TRP A 133 19.20 -9.71 -11.27
C TRP A 133 19.14 -8.25 -11.74
N SER A 134 17.99 -7.58 -11.68
CA SER A 134 17.88 -6.14 -11.97
C SER A 134 18.59 -5.29 -10.91
N SER A 135 18.42 -5.62 -9.63
CA SER A 135 18.93 -4.82 -8.50
C SER A 135 20.44 -4.52 -8.57
N PRO A 136 21.34 -5.49 -8.87
CA PRO A 136 22.75 -5.20 -9.07
C PRO A 136 23.03 -4.21 -10.21
N ILE A 137 22.28 -4.29 -11.31
CA ILE A 137 22.44 -3.40 -12.46
C ILE A 137 22.05 -1.97 -12.08
N ASP A 138 20.94 -1.82 -11.35
CA ASP A 138 20.47 -0.53 -10.85
C ASP A 138 21.50 0.12 -9.91
N ILE A 139 22.09 -0.67 -9.00
CA ILE A 139 23.16 -0.21 -8.10
C ILE A 139 24.38 0.27 -8.87
N ILE A 140 24.84 -0.51 -9.87
CA ILE A 140 25.99 -0.14 -10.69
C ILE A 140 25.71 1.16 -11.47
N ALA A 141 24.53 1.29 -12.07
CA ALA A 141 24.13 2.49 -12.78
C ALA A 141 24.14 3.73 -11.87
N MET A 142 23.61 3.60 -10.64
CA MET A 142 23.64 4.67 -9.62
C MET A 142 25.06 5.09 -9.26
N ILE A 143 25.97 4.12 -9.04
CA ILE A 143 27.36 4.39 -8.71
C ILE A 143 28.05 5.16 -9.85
N VAL A 144 27.86 4.72 -11.10
CA VAL A 144 28.43 5.37 -12.28
C VAL A 144 27.91 6.80 -12.43
N PHE A 145 26.60 7.00 -12.26
CA PHE A 145 25.99 8.32 -12.35
C PHE A 145 26.51 9.28 -11.27
N CYS A 146 26.63 8.80 -10.04
CA CYS A 146 27.19 9.56 -8.92
C CYS A 146 28.65 9.93 -9.18
N TRP A 147 29.47 8.99 -9.66
CA TRP A 147 30.87 9.26 -10.01
C TRP A 147 31.00 10.35 -11.06
N TYR A 148 30.17 10.29 -12.10
CA TYR A 148 30.16 11.30 -13.16
C TYR A 148 29.72 12.68 -12.65
N SER A 149 28.73 12.75 -11.76
CA SER A 149 28.27 14.03 -11.21
C SER A 149 29.32 14.69 -10.32
N VAL A 150 30.03 13.92 -9.48
CA VAL A 150 31.12 14.41 -8.64
C VAL A 150 32.26 14.98 -9.49
N ILE A 151 32.74 14.21 -10.48
CA ILE A 151 33.80 14.67 -11.39
C ILE A 151 33.40 15.94 -12.14
N ARG A 152 32.13 16.05 -12.55
CA ARG A 152 31.63 17.24 -13.25
C ARG A 152 31.60 18.50 -12.37
N ILE A 153 31.47 18.34 -11.06
CA ILE A 153 31.47 19.44 -10.08
C ILE A 153 32.91 19.91 -9.81
N ASP A 154 33.87 19.00 -9.69
CA ASP A 154 35.28 19.34 -9.42
C ASP A 154 36.00 20.02 -10.62
N VAL A 155 35.44 19.92 -11.83
CA VAL A 155 36.01 20.53 -13.05
C VAL A 155 35.50 21.96 -13.30
N LYS A 156 34.60 22.49 -12.45
CA LYS A 156 34.11 23.88 -12.50
C LYS A 156 34.71 24.73 -11.39
#